data_AF-A0A4S1CMM1-F1
#
_entry.id   AF-A0A4S1CMM1-F1
#
_cell.length_a   1.000
_cell.length_b   1.000
_cell.length_c   1.000
_cell.angle_alpha   90.00
_cell.angle_beta   90.00
_cell.angle_gamma   90.00
#
_symmetry.space_group_name_H-M   'P 1'
#
loop_
_entity.id
_entity.type
_entity.pdbx_description
1 polymer ?
#
loop_
_entity_poly.entity_id
_entity_poly.type
_entity_poly.pdbx_seq_one_letter_code
_entity_poly.pdbx_strand_id
1 'polypeptide(L)'
;MCNASLIKIMFFLLLLTQVGCSNLLPRTKAITESPWQEYEAAKASFDSIAVGKTTVEDLQKMGFDIKSSPNIRVLNYLDIAAMLQGLPAKDIDPGLQACLRAREDCRAYVFEPKRNYSKRVGNFWLDILNFKRKTHETGWRFKALIVFVNHHVAYKLSSGEPKIDQMTDQVNPLGPLQAPADMITKALF
;
A
#
# COMPACT_ATOMS: atom_id res chain seq x y z
N MET A 1 -34.81 14.86 -53.82
CA MET A 1 -33.38 15.09 -53.52
C MET A 1 -33.08 15.37 -52.03
N CYS A 2 -34.08 15.70 -51.19
CA CYS A 2 -33.88 15.98 -49.76
C CYS A 2 -33.53 14.74 -48.90
N ASN A 3 -34.13 13.57 -49.19
CA ASN A 3 -33.95 12.36 -48.37
C ASN A 3 -32.54 11.76 -48.45
N ALA A 4 -31.86 11.87 -49.60
CA ALA A 4 -30.51 11.33 -49.77
C ALA A 4 -29.44 12.12 -49.00
N SER A 5 -29.68 13.41 -48.73
CA SER A 5 -28.78 14.25 -47.92
C SER A 5 -28.96 13.96 -46.43
N LEU A 6 -30.20 13.78 -45.98
CA LEU A 6 -30.53 13.38 -44.61
C LEU A 6 -29.93 12.02 -44.22
N ILE A 7 -29.97 11.04 -45.13
CA ILE A 7 -29.38 9.71 -44.90
C ILE A 7 -27.86 9.80 -44.74
N LYS A 8 -27.18 10.66 -45.53
CA LYS A 8 -25.73 10.87 -45.41
C LYS A 8 -25.34 11.55 -44.10
N ILE A 9 -26.13 12.53 -43.65
CA ILE A 9 -25.93 13.19 -42.36
C ILE A 9 -26.13 12.21 -41.20
N MET A 10 -27.15 11.34 -41.27
CA MET A 10 -27.40 10.31 -40.26
C MET A 10 -26.27 9.28 -40.20
N PHE A 11 -25.73 8.85 -41.35
CA PHE A 11 -24.58 7.95 -41.41
C PHE A 11 -23.31 8.60 -40.85
N PHE A 12 -23.09 9.90 -41.13
CA PHE A 12 -21.96 10.65 -40.60
C PHE A 12 -22.04 10.84 -39.08
N LEU A 13 -23.25 11.09 -38.54
CA LEU A 13 -23.49 11.17 -37.10
C LEU A 13 -23.28 9.82 -36.39
N LEU A 14 -23.65 8.70 -37.05
CA LEU A 14 -23.45 7.34 -36.55
C LEU A 14 -21.97 6.91 -36.54
N LEU A 15 -21.17 7.44 -37.47
CA LEU A 15 -19.71 7.24 -37.50
C LEU A 15 -18.98 8.03 -36.41
N LEU A 16 -19.50 9.20 -36.01
CA LEU A 16 -18.94 10.02 -34.94
C LEU A 16 -19.12 9.41 -33.53
N THR A 17 -20.12 8.53 -33.32
CA THR A 17 -20.32 7.85 -32.03
C THR A 17 -19.42 6.62 -31.83
N GLN A 18 -18.68 6.21 -32.85
CA GLN A 18 -17.73 5.08 -32.80
C GLN A 18 -16.33 5.46 -32.30
N VAL A 19 -16.03 6.75 -32.05
CA VAL A 19 -14.78 7.16 -31.42
C VAL A 19 -14.87 6.90 -29.92
N GLY A 20 -14.83 5.61 -29.55
CA GLY A 20 -14.90 5.16 -28.16
C GLY A 20 -13.74 5.72 -27.34
N CYS A 21 -14.08 6.49 -26.30
CA CYS A 21 -13.15 7.01 -25.30
C CYS A 21 -12.46 5.87 -24.54
N SER A 22 -11.36 5.34 -25.06
CA SER A 22 -10.48 4.39 -24.37
C SER A 22 -9.75 5.01 -23.15
N ASN A 23 -9.95 6.30 -22.88
CA ASN A 23 -9.44 7.02 -21.71
C ASN A 23 -10.45 7.22 -20.57
N LEU A 24 -11.67 6.67 -20.66
CA LEU A 24 -12.72 6.90 -19.64
C LEU A 24 -12.60 6.00 -18.39
N LEU A 25 -11.62 5.11 -18.34
CA LEU A 25 -11.44 4.21 -17.19
C LEU A 25 -10.81 4.94 -16.00
N PRO A 26 -11.35 4.74 -14.77
CA PRO A 26 -10.78 5.31 -13.55
C PRO A 26 -9.32 4.91 -13.34
N ARG A 27 -8.53 5.86 -12.82
CA ARG A 27 -7.17 5.63 -12.35
C ARG A 27 -7.11 6.02 -10.88
N THR A 28 -6.46 5.21 -10.07
CA THR A 28 -6.34 5.46 -8.63
C THR A 28 -4.86 5.46 -8.27
N LYS A 29 -4.40 6.55 -7.68
CA LYS A 29 -3.05 6.63 -7.11
C LYS A 29 -3.20 6.62 -5.60
N ALA A 30 -2.65 5.59 -4.95
CA ALA A 30 -2.66 5.46 -3.50
C ALA A 30 -1.22 5.62 -3.01
N ILE A 31 -0.90 6.83 -2.55
CA ILE A 31 0.40 7.14 -1.95
C ILE A 31 0.18 7.20 -0.45
N THR A 32 0.90 6.38 0.31
CA THR A 32 1.09 6.65 1.73
C THR A 32 2.22 7.65 1.83
N GLU A 33 2.01 8.77 2.54
CA GLU A 33 3.03 9.79 2.81
C GLU A 33 4.34 9.09 3.20
N SER A 34 5.35 9.21 2.33
CA SER A 34 6.65 8.60 2.48
C SER A 34 7.68 9.56 1.92
N PRO A 35 8.78 9.82 2.65
CA PRO A 35 9.82 10.72 2.16
C PRO A 35 10.58 10.16 0.95
N TRP A 36 10.46 8.86 0.67
CA TRP A 36 11.15 8.19 -0.42
C TRP A 36 10.26 7.99 -1.64
N GLN A 37 10.84 8.12 -2.83
CA GLN A 37 10.13 7.86 -4.10
C GLN A 37 10.26 6.40 -4.54
N GLU A 38 11.33 5.72 -4.12
CA GLU A 38 11.76 4.38 -4.54
C GLU A 38 12.11 3.52 -3.33
N TYR A 39 12.00 2.19 -3.49
CA TYR A 39 12.25 1.22 -2.44
C TYR A 39 13.71 1.26 -1.98
N GLU A 40 14.64 1.39 -2.92
CA GLU A 40 16.08 1.38 -2.71
C GLU A 40 16.51 2.56 -1.83
N ALA A 41 15.89 3.72 -2.00
CA ALA A 41 16.15 4.89 -1.17
C ALA A 41 15.70 4.67 0.27
N ALA A 42 14.52 4.08 0.49
CA ALA A 42 14.05 3.72 1.82
C ALA A 42 14.95 2.67 2.48
N LYS A 43 15.38 1.67 1.71
CA LYS A 43 16.30 0.63 2.17
C LYS A 43 17.67 1.23 2.52
N ALA A 44 18.22 2.13 1.71
CA ALA A 44 19.50 2.78 2.00
C ALA A 44 19.44 3.62 3.29
N SER A 45 18.36 4.38 3.49
CA SER A 45 18.11 5.10 4.75
C SER A 45 17.99 4.16 5.95
N PHE A 46 17.39 2.98 5.79
CA PHE A 46 17.31 1.98 6.85
C PHE A 46 18.66 1.31 7.14
N ASP A 47 19.44 1.03 6.10
CA ASP A 47 20.71 0.33 6.21
C ASP A 47 21.75 1.20 6.95
N SER A 48 21.65 2.53 6.88
CA SER A 48 22.51 3.47 7.61
C SER A 48 22.29 3.52 9.14
N ILE A 49 21.19 2.95 9.64
CA ILE A 49 20.88 2.90 11.09
C ILE A 49 21.92 2.04 11.81
N ALA A 50 22.61 2.59 12.80
CA ALA A 50 23.61 1.89 13.60
C ALA A 50 23.03 1.44 14.94
N VAL A 51 22.97 0.12 15.14
CA VAL A 51 22.53 -0.49 16.41
C VAL A 51 23.44 -0.02 17.56
N GLY A 52 22.84 0.36 18.68
CA GLY A 52 23.49 0.86 19.88
C GLY A 52 23.96 2.32 19.83
N LYS A 53 23.88 2.99 18.66
CA LYS A 53 24.32 4.38 18.48
C LYS A 53 23.19 5.31 18.06
N THR A 54 22.36 4.87 17.13
CA THR A 54 21.28 5.69 16.57
C THR A 54 20.19 5.90 17.62
N THR A 55 19.79 7.16 17.81
CA THR A 55 18.67 7.55 18.67
C THR A 55 17.39 7.80 17.87
N VAL A 56 16.30 8.10 18.57
CA VAL A 56 15.01 8.46 17.95
C VAL A 56 15.13 9.74 17.11
N GLU A 57 15.91 10.72 17.57
CA GLU A 57 16.11 11.99 16.88
C GLU A 57 16.91 11.82 15.59
N ASP A 58 17.87 10.90 15.58
CA ASP A 58 18.63 10.58 14.37
C ASP A 58 17.78 9.88 13.32
N LEU A 59 16.84 9.04 13.74
CA LEU A 59 15.88 8.40 12.82
C LEU A 59 14.95 9.40 12.17
N GLN A 60 14.53 10.43 12.91
CA GLN A 60 13.76 11.54 12.34
C GLN A 60 14.53 12.21 11.19
N LYS A 61 15.83 12.48 11.37
CA LYS A 61 16.68 13.06 10.31
C LYS A 61 16.83 12.12 9.10
N MET A 62 16.75 10.82 9.31
CA MET A 62 16.83 9.80 8.26
C MET A 62 15.50 9.61 7.51
N GLY A 63 14.41 10.25 7.94
CA GLY A 63 13.07 10.13 7.35
C GLY A 63 12.12 9.18 8.09
N PHE A 64 12.58 8.54 9.17
CA PHE A 64 11.77 7.69 10.04
C PHE A 64 11.24 8.49 11.24
N ASP A 65 10.38 9.47 10.97
CA ASP A 65 9.80 10.32 12.02
C ASP A 65 8.59 9.65 12.67
N ILE A 66 8.66 9.42 13.98
CA ILE A 66 7.60 8.79 14.79
C ILE A 66 6.40 9.72 15.00
N LYS A 67 6.62 11.03 15.01
CA LYS A 67 5.59 12.02 15.36
C LYS A 67 4.82 12.50 14.13
N SER A 68 5.53 12.73 13.03
CA SER A 68 4.91 13.30 11.82
C SER A 68 4.45 12.25 10.82
N SER A 69 5.04 11.04 10.79
CA SER A 69 4.65 10.06 9.78
C SER A 69 3.29 9.45 10.11
N PRO A 70 2.34 9.42 9.15
CA PRO A 70 1.04 8.79 9.37
C PRO A 70 1.17 7.26 9.34
N ASN A 71 0.24 6.56 9.99
CA ASN A 71 0.11 5.10 9.98
C ASN A 71 1.30 4.31 10.56
N ILE A 72 2.07 4.90 11.47
CA ILE A 72 3.11 4.16 12.21
C ILE A 72 2.44 3.25 13.25
N ARG A 73 2.93 2.02 13.37
CA ARG A 73 2.52 1.14 14.47
C ARG A 73 3.56 1.21 15.59
N VAL A 74 3.11 1.60 16.77
CA VAL A 74 3.91 1.56 18.00
C VAL A 74 3.63 0.24 18.70
N LEU A 75 4.68 -0.52 18.99
CA LEU A 75 4.62 -1.83 19.64
C LEU A 75 5.28 -1.74 21.02
N ASN A 76 4.66 -2.34 22.01
CA ASN A 76 5.23 -2.50 23.34
C ASN A 76 5.95 -3.85 23.48
N TYR A 77 6.52 -4.12 24.66
CA TYR A 77 7.23 -5.37 24.92
C TYR A 77 6.35 -6.63 24.80
N LEU A 78 5.05 -6.56 25.08
CA LEU A 78 4.12 -7.69 24.95
C LEU A 78 3.85 -8.01 23.48
N ASP A 79 3.70 -6.99 22.63
CA ASP A 79 3.54 -7.16 21.19
C ASP A 79 4.78 -7.84 20.59
N ILE A 80 5.97 -7.42 21.02
CA ILE A 80 7.24 -8.03 20.60
C ILE A 80 7.31 -9.48 21.11
N ALA A 81 6.95 -9.73 22.37
CA ALA A 81 6.95 -11.07 22.93
C ALA A 81 6.01 -12.00 22.15
N ALA A 82 4.84 -11.50 21.75
CA ALA A 82 3.87 -12.23 20.93
C ALA A 82 4.44 -12.62 19.56
N MET A 83 5.21 -11.73 18.92
CA MET A 83 5.87 -12.03 17.63
C MET A 83 6.95 -13.12 17.74
N LEU A 84 7.55 -13.27 18.93
CA LEU A 84 8.62 -14.23 19.18
C LEU A 84 8.12 -15.56 19.76
N GLN A 85 6.80 -15.70 19.97
CA GLN A 85 6.21 -16.95 20.46
C GLN A 85 6.54 -18.10 19.50
N GLY A 86 7.11 -19.17 20.05
CA GLY A 86 7.52 -20.35 19.28
C GLY A 86 9.01 -20.37 18.89
N LEU A 87 9.75 -19.29 19.08
CA LEU A 87 11.22 -19.31 18.97
C LEU A 87 11.87 -19.67 20.31
N PRO A 88 12.85 -20.58 20.35
CA PRO A 88 13.58 -20.86 21.58
C PRO A 88 14.46 -19.67 21.94
N ALA A 89 14.62 -19.38 23.24
CA ALA A 89 15.30 -18.18 23.73
C ALA A 89 16.73 -18.00 23.17
N LYS A 90 17.44 -19.10 22.89
CA LYS A 90 18.79 -19.11 22.30
C LYS A 90 18.86 -18.57 20.86
N ASP A 91 17.76 -18.63 20.12
CA ASP A 91 17.69 -18.21 18.71
C ASP A 91 17.17 -16.76 18.58
N ILE A 92 16.83 -16.12 19.70
CA ILE A 92 16.39 -14.72 19.76
C ILE A 92 17.63 -13.82 19.82
N ASP A 93 17.67 -12.80 18.96
CA ASP A 93 18.73 -11.80 18.93
C ASP A 93 18.95 -11.13 20.31
N PRO A 94 20.20 -10.88 20.74
CA PRO A 94 20.49 -10.26 22.03
C PRO A 94 19.78 -8.92 22.26
N GLY A 95 19.59 -8.11 21.22
CA GLY A 95 18.88 -6.83 21.30
C GLY A 95 17.39 -7.00 21.63
N LEU A 96 16.75 -8.02 21.06
CA LEU A 96 15.37 -8.39 21.37
C LEU A 96 15.25 -8.94 22.80
N GLN A 97 16.20 -9.79 23.23
CA GLN A 97 16.24 -10.28 24.60
C GLN A 97 16.38 -9.13 25.61
N ALA A 98 17.27 -8.17 25.33
CA ALA A 98 17.44 -6.98 26.16
C ALA A 98 16.15 -6.17 26.25
N CYS A 99 15.42 -6.02 25.13
CA CYS A 99 14.13 -5.35 25.10
C CYS A 99 13.10 -6.05 25.99
N LEU A 100 12.93 -7.37 25.86
CA LEU A 100 11.99 -8.11 26.71
C LEU A 100 12.32 -8.01 28.20
N ARG A 101 13.60 -7.93 28.57
CA ARG A 101 14.03 -7.72 29.96
C ARG A 101 13.76 -6.30 30.46
N ALA A 102 13.87 -5.29 29.59
CA ALA A 102 13.69 -3.87 29.92
C ALA A 102 12.22 -3.45 30.12
N ARG A 103 11.24 -4.26 29.69
CA ARG A 103 9.80 -4.05 29.90
C ARG A 103 9.30 -2.69 29.42
N GLU A 104 9.12 -1.71 30.30
CA GLU A 104 8.54 -0.40 29.97
C GLU A 104 9.47 0.46 29.09
N ASP A 105 10.78 0.24 29.20
CA ASP A 105 11.80 0.91 28.40
C ASP A 105 12.00 0.29 27.01
N CYS A 106 11.26 -0.79 26.71
CA CYS A 106 11.25 -1.48 25.43
C CYS A 106 10.11 -0.98 24.54
N ARG A 107 10.48 -0.36 23.42
CA ARG A 107 9.53 0.15 22.42
C ARG A 107 9.99 -0.25 21.04
N ALA A 108 9.05 -0.60 20.17
CA ALA A 108 9.35 -0.79 18.76
C ALA A 108 8.41 0.02 17.88
N TYR A 109 8.92 0.42 16.73
CA TYR A 109 8.17 1.18 15.73
C TYR A 109 8.23 0.42 14.41
N VAL A 110 7.06 0.22 13.82
CA VAL A 110 6.92 -0.37 12.48
C VAL A 110 6.57 0.74 11.50
N PHE A 111 7.48 0.96 10.56
CA PHE A 111 7.30 1.86 9.43
C PHE A 111 6.95 1.04 8.20
N GLU A 112 5.83 1.38 7.55
CA GLU A 112 5.37 0.71 6.33
C GLU A 112 5.14 1.70 5.17
N PRO A 113 6.18 2.45 4.74
CA PRO A 113 6.05 3.32 3.57
C PRO A 113 5.74 2.50 2.32
N LYS A 114 4.77 2.98 1.54
CA LYS A 114 4.35 2.35 0.31
C LYS A 114 3.90 3.36 -0.72
N ARG A 115 4.14 3.03 -1.98
CA ARG A 115 3.69 3.82 -3.10
C ARG A 115 3.08 2.90 -4.15
N ASN A 116 1.76 2.95 -4.25
CA ASN A 116 1.01 2.07 -5.14
C ASN A 116 0.26 2.91 -6.19
N TYR A 117 0.38 2.48 -7.43
CA TYR A 117 -0.36 2.99 -8.57
C TYR A 117 -1.26 1.90 -9.11
N SER A 118 -2.56 2.17 -9.14
CA SER A 118 -3.59 1.24 -9.59
C SER A 118 -4.32 1.85 -10.78
N LYS A 119 -4.37 1.11 -11.89
CA LYS A 119 -5.04 1.55 -13.11
C LYS A 119 -6.05 0.51 -13.54
N ARG A 120 -7.29 0.93 -13.77
CA ARG A 120 -8.28 0.06 -14.40
C ARG A 120 -8.02 -0.04 -15.89
N VAL A 121 -8.11 -1.25 -16.42
CA VAL A 121 -7.86 -1.59 -17.82
C VAL A 121 -8.98 -2.49 -18.35
N GLY A 122 -9.13 -2.60 -19.67
CA GLY A 122 -10.14 -3.46 -20.29
C GLY A 122 -11.37 -2.70 -20.79
N ASN A 123 -12.54 -3.37 -20.75
CA ASN A 123 -13.77 -2.84 -21.34
C ASN A 123 -14.51 -1.93 -20.34
N PHE A 124 -14.75 -0.68 -20.72
CA PHE A 124 -15.46 0.31 -19.92
C PHE A 124 -16.87 -0.14 -19.51
N TRP A 125 -17.67 -0.66 -20.45
CA TRP A 125 -19.04 -1.06 -20.19
C TRP A 125 -19.14 -2.26 -19.24
N LEU A 126 -18.20 -3.20 -19.35
CA LEU A 126 -18.15 -4.33 -18.42
C LEU A 126 -17.73 -3.89 -17.00
N ASP A 127 -16.88 -2.87 -16.85
CA ASP A 127 -16.49 -2.35 -15.53
C ASP A 127 -17.61 -1.51 -14.89
N ILE A 128 -18.25 -0.61 -15.65
CA ILE A 128 -19.32 0.25 -15.11
C ILE A 128 -20.57 -0.54 -14.71
N LEU A 129 -20.93 -1.56 -15.51
CA LEU A 129 -22.02 -2.48 -15.18
C LEU A 129 -21.57 -3.61 -14.23
N ASN A 130 -20.35 -3.53 -13.70
CA ASN A 130 -19.77 -4.44 -12.73
C ASN A 130 -19.64 -5.91 -13.19
N PHE A 131 -19.86 -6.24 -14.46
CA PHE A 131 -19.71 -7.62 -14.96
C PHE A 131 -18.26 -8.11 -14.94
N LYS A 132 -17.31 -7.22 -15.25
CA LYS A 132 -15.89 -7.57 -15.29
C LYS A 132 -15.01 -6.35 -15.01
N ARG A 133 -14.09 -6.49 -14.07
CA ARG A 133 -13.11 -5.45 -13.72
C ARG A 133 -11.70 -6.01 -13.80
N LYS A 134 -10.85 -5.36 -14.60
CA LYS A 134 -9.41 -5.65 -14.62
C LYS A 134 -8.64 -4.47 -14.04
N THR A 135 -7.76 -4.75 -13.11
CA THR A 135 -6.93 -3.75 -12.44
C THR A 135 -5.47 -4.15 -12.57
N HIS A 136 -4.65 -3.21 -13.04
CA HIS A 136 -3.21 -3.34 -13.04
C HIS A 136 -2.63 -2.49 -11.90
N GLU A 137 -1.94 -3.15 -10.98
CA GLU A 137 -1.30 -2.50 -9.84
C GLU A 137 0.21 -2.57 -9.96
N THR A 138 0.85 -1.43 -9.75
CA THR A 138 2.32 -1.29 -9.75
C THR A 138 2.75 -0.51 -8.53
N GLY A 139 3.98 -0.70 -8.07
CA GLY A 139 4.48 0.07 -6.94
C GLY A 139 5.57 -0.62 -6.16
N TRP A 140 5.74 -0.19 -4.93
CA TRP A 140 6.65 -0.80 -3.96
C TRP A 140 6.12 -0.62 -2.54
N ARG A 141 6.58 -1.49 -1.65
CA ARG A 141 6.27 -1.45 -0.23
C ARG A 141 7.50 -1.79 0.57
N PHE A 142 7.87 -0.96 1.53
CA PHE A 142 8.96 -1.25 2.44
C PHE A 142 8.40 -1.35 3.86
N LYS A 143 8.94 -2.29 4.65
CA LYS A 143 8.55 -2.54 6.03
C LYS A 143 9.80 -2.57 6.88
N ALA A 144 9.90 -1.65 7.82
CA ALA A 144 10.99 -1.59 8.80
C ALA A 144 10.44 -1.74 10.21
N LEU A 145 11.01 -2.69 10.95
CA LEU A 145 10.85 -2.84 12.38
C LEU A 145 12.12 -2.33 13.05
N ILE A 146 11.97 -1.31 13.91
CA ILE A 146 13.08 -0.77 14.69
C ILE A 146 12.72 -0.88 16.16
N VAL A 147 13.56 -1.56 16.92
CA VAL A 147 13.38 -1.85 18.34
C VAL A 147 14.36 -1.03 19.15
N PHE A 148 13.88 -0.42 20.21
CA PHE A 148 14.64 0.47 21.07
C PHE A 148 14.68 -0.05 22.50
N VAL A 149 15.83 0.16 23.12
CA VAL A 149 16.04 -0.03 24.55
C VAL A 149 16.79 1.20 25.06
N ASN A 150 16.29 1.84 26.12
CA ASN A 150 16.92 3.02 26.72
C ASN A 150 17.25 4.11 25.67
N HIS A 151 16.29 4.43 24.79
CA HIS A 151 16.39 5.46 23.74
C HIS A 151 17.36 5.17 22.57
N HIS A 152 18.02 4.00 22.56
CA HIS A 152 18.92 3.60 21.49
C HIS A 152 18.33 2.42 20.71
N VAL A 153 18.61 2.34 19.42
CA VAL A 153 18.22 1.18 18.60
C VAL A 153 18.95 -0.06 19.10
N ALA A 154 18.21 -1.04 19.61
CA ALA A 154 18.76 -2.31 20.09
C ALA A 154 18.68 -3.41 19.03
N TYR A 155 17.69 -3.34 18.13
CA TYR A 155 17.52 -4.30 17.04
C TYR A 155 16.81 -3.63 15.86
N LYS A 156 17.13 -4.06 14.64
CA LYS A 156 16.46 -3.58 13.43
C LYS A 156 16.24 -4.74 12.46
N LEU A 157 15.09 -4.75 11.79
CA LEU A 157 14.76 -5.70 10.75
C LEU A 157 14.00 -5.01 9.63
N SER A 158 14.37 -5.27 8.38
CA SER A 158 13.65 -4.78 7.20
C SER A 158 13.10 -5.92 6.35
N SER A 159 12.00 -5.63 5.66
CA SER A 159 11.31 -6.52 4.73
C SER A 159 10.53 -5.66 3.72
N GLY A 160 9.84 -6.30 2.78
CA GLY A 160 8.96 -5.62 1.84
C GLY A 160 8.98 -6.20 0.44
N GLU A 161 8.39 -5.45 -0.48
CA GLU A 161 8.20 -5.78 -1.89
C GLU A 161 8.85 -4.65 -2.72
N PRO A 162 10.07 -4.87 -3.27
CA PRO A 162 10.79 -3.84 -4.03
C PRO A 162 10.07 -3.46 -5.32
N LYS A 163 9.37 -4.43 -5.94
CA LYS A 163 8.58 -4.22 -7.15
C LYS A 163 7.28 -5.00 -7.03
N ILE A 164 6.17 -4.27 -7.06
CA ILE A 164 4.82 -4.80 -7.20
C ILE A 164 4.43 -4.61 -8.67
N ASP A 165 3.99 -5.68 -9.31
CA ASP A 165 3.41 -5.69 -10.65
C ASP A 165 2.37 -6.81 -10.69
N GLN A 166 1.11 -6.45 -10.51
CA GLN A 166 0.02 -7.40 -10.33
C GLN A 166 -1.15 -7.08 -11.24
N MET A 167 -1.66 -8.11 -11.91
CA MET A 167 -2.90 -8.05 -12.69
C MET A 167 -4.00 -8.79 -11.94
N THR A 168 -5.07 -8.09 -11.62
CA THR A 168 -6.26 -8.67 -10.97
C THR A 168 -7.42 -8.65 -11.98
N ASP A 169 -8.00 -9.82 -12.26
CA ASP A 169 -9.20 -9.98 -13.10
C ASP A 169 -10.36 -10.46 -12.22
N GLN A 170 -11.33 -9.57 -11.98
CA GLN A 170 -12.53 -9.86 -11.20
C GLN A 170 -13.72 -10.01 -12.14
N VAL A 171 -14.43 -11.14 -12.05
CA VAL A 171 -15.63 -11.43 -12.83
C VAL A 171 -16.83 -11.54 -11.89
N ASN A 172 -17.84 -10.71 -12.11
CA ASN A 172 -19.10 -10.77 -11.35
C ASN A 172 -20.23 -11.14 -12.34
N PRO A 173 -20.58 -12.43 -12.49
CA PRO A 173 -21.53 -12.87 -13.51
C PRO A 173 -22.94 -12.29 -13.38
N LEU A 174 -23.38 -11.88 -12.19
CA LEU A 174 -24.67 -11.20 -11.96
C LEU A 174 -24.55 -9.67 -12.03
N GLY A 175 -23.36 -9.14 -12.33
CA GLY A 175 -23.12 -7.74 -12.62
C GLY A 175 -23.61 -6.79 -11.51
N PRO A 176 -24.58 -5.88 -11.78
CA PRO A 176 -25.07 -4.93 -10.79
C PRO A 176 -25.83 -5.56 -9.61
N LEU A 177 -26.41 -6.75 -9.80
CA LEU A 177 -27.17 -7.45 -8.76
C LEU A 177 -26.26 -8.16 -7.74
N GLN A 178 -24.96 -8.25 -8.04
CA GLN A 178 -23.95 -8.95 -7.25
C GLN A 178 -23.21 -8.02 -6.27
N ALA A 179 -23.87 -6.95 -5.82
CA ALA A 179 -23.25 -5.96 -4.94
C ALA A 179 -22.68 -6.65 -3.67
N PRO A 180 -21.45 -6.31 -3.25
CA PRO A 180 -20.96 -6.73 -1.95
C PRO A 180 -21.90 -6.14 -0.88
N ALA A 181 -22.26 -6.94 0.14
CA ALA A 181 -23.20 -6.54 1.19
C ALA A 181 -22.85 -5.18 1.86
N ASP A 182 -21.58 -4.78 1.82
CA ASP A 182 -21.06 -3.48 2.29
C ASP A 182 -21.61 -2.25 1.53
N MET A 183 -22.06 -2.38 0.28
CA MET A 183 -22.66 -1.26 -0.47
C MET A 183 -24.09 -0.96 -0.04
N ILE A 184 -24.85 -1.99 0.37
CA ILE A 184 -26.23 -1.82 0.85
C ILE A 184 -26.21 -1.18 2.25
N THR A 185 -25.24 -1.52 3.09
CA THR A 185 -25.08 -0.93 4.42
C THR A 185 -24.65 0.53 4.38
N LYS A 186 -23.78 0.95 3.44
CA LYS A 186 -23.42 2.38 3.27
C LYS A 186 -24.50 3.26 2.63
N ALA A 187 -25.49 2.67 1.96
CA ALA A 187 -26.60 3.41 1.35
C ALA A 187 -27.79 3.56 2.30
N LEU A 188 -27.84 2.77 3.38
CA LEU A 188 -28.93 2.75 4.36
C LEU A 188 -28.57 3.45 5.68
N PHE A 189 -27.34 3.94 5.84
CA PHE A 189 -26.87 4.72 6.99
C PHE A 189 -26.09 5.95 6.56
#